data_AF-A0A7U4QIZ6-F1
#
_entry.id   AF-A0A7U4QIZ6-F1
#
_cell.length_a   1.000
_cell.length_b   1.000
_cell.length_c   1.000
_cell.angle_alpha   90.00
_cell.angle_beta   90.00
_cell.angle_gamma   90.00
#
_symmetry.space_group_name_H-M   'P 1'
#
loop_
_entity.id
_entity.type
_entity.pdbx_description
1 polymer ?
#
loop_
_entity_poly.entity_id
_entity_poly.type
_entity_poly.pdbx_seq_one_letter_code
_entity_poly.pdbx_strand_id
1 'polypeptide(L)'
;MRPLKAMLVIGIMVFFTWVSVSTVNAGTYIGDYCWRGEVTHNGDTDTGIIQVAVTDMGNGHYFLNGKVTEEGEPTIQATHGNAEIAGNKVYLTLNVARADHEEMCADTIYIVLDWPSLNGTFEVIGICYEYDSQEIEREHVGPGTVTFITCP
;
A
#
# COMPACT_ATOMS: atom_id res chain seq x y z
N MET A 1 22.07 10.42 55.86
CA MET A 1 20.87 10.70 55.02
C MET A 1 21.19 11.41 53.69
N ARG A 2 22.04 12.45 53.66
CA ARG A 2 22.48 13.12 52.43
C ARG A 2 23.07 12.20 51.33
N PRO A 3 23.97 11.23 51.63
CA PRO A 3 24.57 10.39 50.59
C PRO A 3 23.58 9.37 49.98
N LEU A 4 22.61 8.90 50.78
CA LEU A 4 21.58 7.97 50.33
C LEU A 4 20.64 8.62 49.30
N LYS A 5 20.29 9.90 49.51
CA LYS A 5 19.49 10.69 48.56
C LYS A 5 20.25 10.91 47.25
N ALA A 6 21.56 11.14 47.31
CA ALA A 6 22.39 11.32 46.12
C ALA A 6 22.52 10.03 45.30
N MET A 7 22.72 8.87 45.94
CA MET A 7 22.76 7.58 45.24
C MET A 7 21.43 7.21 44.59
N LEU A 8 20.30 7.47 45.26
CA LEU A 8 18.97 7.24 44.67
C LEU A 8 18.76 8.06 43.40
N VAL A 9 19.13 9.35 43.43
CA VAL A 9 18.99 10.26 42.30
C VAL A 9 19.90 9.86 41.13
N ILE A 10 21.13 9.44 41.41
CA ILE A 10 22.06 8.92 40.38
C ILE A 10 21.53 7.61 39.79
N GLY A 11 21.04 6.68 40.63
CA GLY A 11 20.46 5.42 40.19
C GLY A 11 19.23 5.61 39.30
N ILE A 12 18.35 6.56 39.65
CA ILE A 12 17.21 6.94 38.83
C ILE A 12 17.67 7.52 37.49
N MET A 13 18.64 8.44 37.48
CA MET A 13 19.16 9.01 36.23
C MET A 13 19.81 7.98 35.31
N VAL A 14 20.59 7.04 35.85
CA VAL A 14 21.22 5.95 35.07
C VAL A 14 20.19 4.94 34.57
N PHE A 15 19.13 4.69 35.35
CA PHE A 15 18.03 3.84 34.90
C PHE A 15 17.31 4.46 33.70
N PHE A 16 16.97 5.76 33.76
CA PHE A 16 16.32 6.47 32.65
C PHE A 16 17.19 6.66 31.39
N THR A 17 18.53 6.59 31.48
CA THR A 17 19.38 6.55 30.28
C THR A 17 19.46 5.17 29.63
N TRP A 18 19.08 4.11 30.35
CA TRP A 18 18.99 2.73 29.83
C TRP A 18 17.59 2.35 29.36
N VAL A 19 16.54 2.96 29.94
CA VAL A 19 15.16 2.73 29.51
C VAL A 19 14.88 3.59 28.29
N SER A 20 15.09 2.98 27.13
CA SER A 20 14.47 3.36 25.86
C SER A 20 15.09 4.55 25.14
N VAL A 21 16.19 4.28 24.42
CA VAL A 21 16.18 4.67 23.00
C VAL A 21 15.11 3.79 22.37
N SER A 22 13.84 4.13 22.56
CA SER A 22 12.82 3.69 21.62
C SER A 22 13.29 4.30 20.31
N THR A 23 13.95 3.50 19.48
CA THR A 23 14.05 3.77 18.06
C THR A 23 12.60 3.85 17.60
N VAL A 24 12.03 5.05 17.67
CA VAL A 24 10.87 5.41 16.87
C VAL A 24 11.38 5.13 15.47
N ASN A 25 11.08 3.94 14.94
CA ASN A 25 11.47 3.55 13.61
C ASN A 25 10.57 4.37 12.70
N ALA A 26 10.95 5.63 12.51
CA ALA A 26 10.40 6.44 11.46
C ALA A 26 10.64 5.63 10.20
N GLY A 27 9.55 5.17 9.57
CA GLY A 27 9.64 4.33 8.40
C GLY A 27 10.61 4.95 7.39
N THR A 28 11.44 4.11 6.76
CA THR A 28 12.45 4.58 5.81
C THR A 28 11.83 4.57 4.42
N TYR A 29 11.69 5.75 3.80
CA TYR A 29 11.30 5.82 2.40
C TYR A 29 12.36 5.16 1.52
N ILE A 30 11.97 4.16 0.72
CA ILE A 30 12.90 3.38 -0.12
C ILE A 30 12.73 3.63 -1.62
N GLY A 31 11.69 4.35 -2.03
CA GLY A 31 11.50 4.76 -3.42
C GLY A 31 10.06 4.65 -3.91
N ASP A 32 9.86 5.12 -5.14
CA ASP A 32 8.61 4.98 -5.88
C ASP A 32 8.69 3.73 -6.75
N TYR A 33 7.63 2.94 -6.74
CA TYR A 33 7.51 1.71 -7.51
C TYR A 33 6.26 1.78 -8.38
N CYS A 34 6.39 1.32 -9.62
CA CYS A 34 5.32 1.36 -10.60
C CYS A 34 5.10 0.01 -11.26
N TRP A 35 3.83 -0.33 -11.45
CA TRP A 35 3.40 -1.50 -12.20
C TRP A 35 2.40 -1.09 -13.27
N ARG A 36 2.54 -1.67 -14.46
CA ARG A 36 1.46 -1.71 -15.45
C ARG A 36 0.55 -2.87 -15.12
N GLY A 37 -0.71 -2.58 -14.78
CA GLY A 37 -1.78 -3.55 -14.62
C GLY A 37 -2.49 -3.77 -15.95
N GLU A 38 -2.81 -5.02 -16.25
CA GLU A 38 -3.62 -5.40 -17.42
C GLU A 38 -4.65 -6.45 -16.98
N VAL A 39 -5.93 -6.21 -17.29
CA VAL A 39 -7.00 -7.16 -17.03
C VAL A 39 -7.95 -7.20 -18.22
N THR A 40 -8.42 -8.40 -18.58
CA THR A 40 -9.39 -8.57 -19.64
C THR A 40 -10.73 -8.96 -19.04
N HIS A 41 -11.75 -8.14 -19.26
CA HIS A 41 -13.12 -8.39 -18.84
C HIS A 41 -14.07 -8.21 -20.03
N ASN A 42 -14.97 -9.16 -20.25
CA ASN A 42 -15.95 -9.15 -21.36
C ASN A 42 -15.38 -8.96 -22.78
N GLY A 43 -14.08 -9.21 -22.99
CA GLY A 43 -13.41 -9.09 -24.29
C GLY A 43 -12.68 -7.76 -24.50
N ASP A 44 -12.85 -6.82 -23.59
CA ASP A 44 -12.10 -5.57 -23.52
C ASP A 44 -10.92 -5.73 -22.55
N THR A 45 -9.81 -5.07 -22.86
CA THR A 45 -8.62 -5.09 -22.00
C THR A 45 -8.43 -3.71 -21.42
N ASP A 46 -8.56 -3.64 -20.10
CA ASP A 46 -8.30 -2.44 -19.32
C ASP A 46 -6.84 -2.43 -18.88
N THR A 47 -6.20 -1.30 -19.07
CA THR A 47 -4.80 -1.07 -18.70
C THR A 47 -4.70 0.11 -17.75
N GLY A 48 -3.78 0.00 -16.80
CA GLY A 48 -3.56 1.06 -15.82
C GLY A 48 -2.16 1.04 -15.24
N ILE A 49 -1.82 2.09 -14.51
CA ILE A 49 -0.57 2.22 -13.79
C ILE A 49 -0.87 2.32 -12.30
N ILE A 50 -0.29 1.41 -11.53
CA ILE A 50 -0.24 1.46 -10.07
C ILE A 50 1.09 2.11 -9.71
N GLN A 51 1.06 3.29 -9.08
CA GLN A 51 2.25 4.00 -8.61
C GLN A 51 2.17 4.17 -7.11
N VAL A 52 3.16 3.66 -6.37
CA VAL A 52 3.22 3.79 -4.91
C VAL A 52 4.60 4.22 -4.44
N ALA A 53 4.63 5.16 -3.51
CA ALA A 53 5.75 5.41 -2.63
C ALA A 53 5.81 4.30 -1.59
N VAL A 54 7.00 3.73 -1.39
CA VAL A 54 7.22 2.62 -0.46
C VAL A 54 8.03 3.08 0.74
N THR A 55 7.52 2.79 1.93
CA THR A 55 8.19 3.07 3.20
C THR A 55 8.44 1.76 3.95
N ASP A 56 9.70 1.42 4.20
CA ASP A 56 10.10 0.28 5.02
C ASP A 56 9.80 0.55 6.50
N MET A 57 8.94 -0.29 7.08
CA MET A 57 8.51 -0.22 8.49
C MET A 57 9.31 -1.19 9.38
N GLY A 58 10.23 -1.96 8.80
CA GLY A 58 11.05 -2.99 9.43
C GLY A 58 10.44 -4.38 9.33
N ASN A 59 11.28 -5.41 9.51
CA ASN A 59 10.89 -6.83 9.53
C ASN A 59 10.15 -7.35 8.27
N GLY A 60 10.34 -6.71 7.12
CA GLY A 60 9.68 -7.12 5.87
C GLY A 60 8.26 -6.56 5.70
N HIS A 61 7.84 -5.64 6.57
CA HIS A 61 6.60 -4.88 6.48
C HIS A 61 6.86 -3.54 5.79
N TYR A 62 6.05 -3.21 4.78
CA TYR A 62 6.15 -1.96 4.04
C TYR A 62 4.82 -1.24 4.00
N PHE A 63 4.82 0.06 4.22
CA PHE A 63 3.67 0.92 3.98
C PHE A 63 3.71 1.46 2.55
N LEU A 64 2.55 1.51 1.91
CA LEU A 64 2.37 1.94 0.53
C LEU A 64 1.40 3.12 0.48
N ASN A 65 1.75 4.19 -0.23
CA ASN A 65 0.85 5.29 -0.51
C ASN A 65 1.07 5.81 -1.94
N GLY A 66 0.02 6.12 -2.65
CA GLY A 66 0.15 6.55 -4.03
C GLY A 66 -1.18 6.65 -4.75
N LYS A 67 -1.20 6.21 -6.00
CA LYS A 67 -2.35 6.34 -6.89
C LYS A 67 -2.42 5.21 -7.90
N VAL A 68 -3.62 4.97 -8.39
CA VAL A 68 -3.89 4.19 -9.61
C VAL A 68 -4.44 5.15 -10.66
N THR A 69 -3.99 4.97 -11.90
CA THR A 69 -4.50 5.68 -13.08
C THR A 69 -4.85 4.68 -14.16
N GLU A 70 -6.04 4.80 -14.73
CA GLU A 70 -6.50 3.99 -15.86
C GLU A 70 -6.14 4.68 -17.17
N GLU A 71 -5.76 3.91 -18.19
CA GLU A 71 -5.42 4.44 -19.50
C GLU A 71 -6.68 4.91 -20.23
N GLY A 72 -6.68 6.16 -20.68
CA GLY A 72 -7.84 6.75 -21.36
C GLY A 72 -8.81 7.47 -20.42
N GLU A 73 -8.70 7.28 -19.12
CA GLU A 73 -9.54 7.93 -18.12
C GLU A 73 -8.83 9.11 -17.42
N PRO A 74 -9.50 10.26 -17.21
CA PRO A 74 -8.92 11.39 -16.50
C PRO A 74 -8.95 11.22 -14.96
N THR A 75 -9.38 10.07 -14.46
CA THR A 75 -9.57 9.81 -13.03
C THR A 75 -8.26 9.37 -12.37
N ILE A 76 -8.01 9.91 -11.18
CA ILE A 76 -6.92 9.48 -10.32
C ILE A 76 -7.54 8.86 -9.09
N GLN A 77 -7.18 7.62 -8.82
CA GLN A 77 -7.69 6.89 -7.67
C GLN A 77 -6.64 6.96 -6.57
N ALA A 78 -7.01 7.53 -5.42
CA ALA A 78 -6.10 7.64 -4.29
C ALA A 78 -5.91 6.26 -3.66
N THR A 79 -4.66 5.88 -3.41
CA THR A 79 -4.33 4.50 -3.03
C THR A 79 -3.42 4.47 -1.80
N HIS A 80 -3.70 3.55 -0.88
CA HIS A 80 -2.79 3.26 0.23
C HIS A 80 -2.89 1.79 0.65
N GLY A 81 -1.88 1.28 1.34
CA GLY A 81 -1.87 -0.11 1.71
C GLY A 81 -0.58 -0.57 2.36
N ASN A 82 -0.32 -1.87 2.25
CA ASN A 82 0.86 -2.50 2.80
C ASN A 82 1.43 -3.55 1.83
N ALA A 83 2.73 -3.77 1.92
CA ALA A 83 3.40 -4.91 1.30
C ALA A 83 4.09 -5.77 2.37
N GLU A 84 4.11 -7.08 2.10
CA GLU A 84 4.72 -8.09 2.96
C GLU A 84 5.62 -9.00 2.11
N ILE A 85 6.87 -9.17 2.51
CA ILE A 85 7.77 -10.14 1.87
C ILE A 85 7.68 -11.48 2.61
N ALA A 86 7.28 -12.53 1.90
CA ALA A 86 7.23 -13.88 2.44
C ALA A 86 7.84 -14.88 1.45
N GLY A 87 9.06 -15.34 1.76
CA GLY A 87 9.81 -16.26 0.89
C GLY A 87 10.24 -15.58 -0.41
N ASN A 88 9.82 -16.13 -1.55
CA ASN A 88 10.11 -15.60 -2.89
C ASN A 88 8.94 -14.77 -3.47
N LYS A 89 8.00 -14.35 -2.62
CA LYS A 89 6.82 -13.57 -3.03
C LYS A 89 6.73 -12.27 -2.23
N VAL A 90 6.13 -11.27 -2.86
CA VAL A 90 5.70 -10.03 -2.21
C VAL A 90 4.19 -9.92 -2.33
N TYR A 91 3.51 -9.78 -1.21
CA TYR A 91 2.06 -9.66 -1.14
C TYR A 91 1.71 -8.21 -0.86
N LEU A 92 0.93 -7.58 -1.73
CA LEU A 92 0.43 -6.22 -1.50
C LEU A 92 -1.08 -6.28 -1.29
N THR A 93 -1.56 -5.43 -0.39
CA THR A 93 -2.98 -5.12 -0.25
C THR A 93 -3.12 -3.62 -0.35
N LEU A 94 -3.82 -3.15 -1.36
CA LEU A 94 -4.06 -1.74 -1.62
C LEU A 94 -5.54 -1.45 -1.46
N ASN A 95 -5.87 -0.39 -0.74
CA ASN A 95 -7.21 0.19 -0.72
C ASN A 95 -7.20 1.39 -1.64
N VAL A 96 -8.22 1.46 -2.48
CA VAL A 96 -8.36 2.47 -3.51
C VAL A 96 -9.74 3.08 -3.39
N ALA A 97 -9.82 4.40 -3.58
CA ALA A 97 -11.10 5.07 -3.69
C ALA A 97 -11.07 6.01 -4.89
N ARG A 98 -12.15 5.99 -5.66
CA ARG A 98 -12.38 6.87 -6.79
C ARG A 98 -13.79 7.45 -6.74
N ALA A 99 -13.94 8.64 -7.29
CA ALA A 99 -15.23 9.24 -7.55
C ALA A 99 -15.09 10.09 -8.79
N ASP A 100 -16.06 9.96 -9.69
CA ASP A 100 -16.16 10.79 -10.88
C ASP A 100 -17.60 11.34 -10.99
N HIS A 101 -18.09 11.52 -12.21
CA HIS A 101 -19.40 12.09 -12.47
C HIS A 101 -20.51 11.04 -12.60
N GLU A 102 -20.16 9.77 -12.76
CA GLU A 102 -21.07 8.63 -12.92
C GLU A 102 -21.23 7.91 -11.57
N GLU A 103 -20.12 7.69 -10.85
CA GLU A 103 -20.14 6.87 -9.63
C GLU A 103 -19.09 7.26 -8.56
N MET A 104 -19.19 6.60 -7.40
CA MET A 104 -18.11 6.50 -6.41
C MET A 104 -17.80 5.03 -6.11
N CYS A 105 -16.53 4.64 -6.15
CA CYS A 105 -16.09 3.28 -5.83
C CYS A 105 -15.06 3.26 -4.70
N ALA A 106 -15.05 2.14 -3.98
CA ALA A 106 -14.05 1.82 -2.99
C ALA A 106 -13.65 0.35 -3.12
N ASP A 107 -12.37 0.14 -3.42
CA ASP A 107 -11.85 -1.14 -3.88
C ASP A 107 -10.67 -1.60 -3.03
N THR A 108 -10.52 -2.91 -2.93
CA THR A 108 -9.33 -3.58 -2.39
C THR A 108 -8.66 -4.36 -3.49
N ILE A 109 -7.43 -3.99 -3.82
CA ILE A 109 -6.58 -4.69 -4.78
C ILE A 109 -5.63 -5.60 -4.02
N TYR A 110 -5.67 -6.89 -4.32
CA TYR A 110 -4.72 -7.89 -3.86
C TYR A 110 -3.72 -8.18 -4.96
N ILE A 111 -2.42 -8.00 -4.67
CA ILE A 111 -1.35 -8.22 -5.65
C ILE A 111 -0.37 -9.24 -5.09
N VAL A 112 0.02 -10.21 -5.92
CA VAL A 112 1.05 -11.20 -5.59
C VAL A 112 2.16 -11.11 -6.61
N LEU A 113 3.35 -10.68 -6.17
CA LEU A 113 4.53 -10.49 -7.00
C LEU A 113 5.58 -11.57 -6.77
N ASP A 114 6.33 -11.91 -7.81
CA ASP A 114 7.54 -12.72 -7.76
C ASP A 114 8.76 -11.88 -7.37
N TRP A 115 9.53 -12.37 -6.40
CA TRP A 115 10.83 -11.77 -6.07
C TRP A 115 11.96 -12.43 -6.88
N PRO A 116 12.90 -11.67 -7.48
CA PRO A 116 13.08 -10.22 -7.40
C PRO A 116 12.51 -9.44 -8.60
N SER A 117 11.79 -10.09 -9.53
CA SER A 117 11.31 -9.43 -10.76
C SER A 117 10.23 -8.38 -10.47
N LEU A 118 9.51 -8.53 -9.36
CA LEU A 118 8.34 -7.75 -8.97
C LEU A 118 7.21 -7.78 -10.02
N ASN A 119 7.18 -8.80 -10.87
CA ASN A 119 6.04 -9.09 -11.77
C ASN A 119 5.08 -10.05 -11.09
N GLY A 120 3.81 -10.06 -11.48
CA GLY A 120 2.84 -10.93 -10.82
C GLY A 120 1.41 -10.81 -11.34
N THR A 121 0.46 -11.09 -10.46
CA THR A 121 -0.98 -11.04 -10.73
C THR A 121 -1.68 -10.20 -9.69
N PHE A 122 -2.87 -9.71 -10.04
CA PHE A 122 -3.74 -9.01 -9.12
C PHE A 122 -5.20 -9.42 -9.27
N GLU A 123 -5.98 -9.20 -8.23
CA GLU A 123 -7.43 -9.28 -8.20
C GLU A 123 -7.97 -8.07 -7.44
N VAL A 124 -9.17 -7.63 -7.80
CA VAL A 124 -9.85 -6.49 -7.20
C VAL A 124 -11.21 -6.94 -6.69
N ILE A 125 -11.56 -6.51 -5.49
CA ILE A 125 -12.92 -6.58 -4.97
C ILE A 125 -13.36 -5.19 -4.54
N GLY A 126 -14.57 -4.82 -4.91
CA GLY A 126 -15.01 -3.44 -4.81
C GLY A 126 -16.50 -3.29 -4.57
N ILE A 127 -16.87 -2.07 -4.22
CA ILE A 127 -18.26 -1.61 -4.25
C ILE A 127 -18.31 -0.24 -4.90
N CYS A 128 -19.26 -0.08 -5.81
CA CYS A 128 -19.52 1.17 -6.50
C CYS A 128 -20.95 1.62 -6.21
N TYR A 129 -21.13 2.93 -5.98
CA TYR A 129 -22.44 3.56 -5.90
C TYR A 129 -22.65 4.41 -7.13
N GLU A 130 -23.61 3.98 -7.94
CA GLU A 130 -23.99 4.60 -9.20
C GLU A 130 -24.96 5.76 -8.95
N TYR A 131 -24.61 6.98 -9.38
CA TYR A 131 -25.41 8.16 -9.06
C TYR A 131 -26.75 8.18 -9.80
N ASP A 132 -26.76 7.72 -11.04
CA ASP A 132 -27.95 7.75 -11.91
C ASP A 132 -29.00 6.72 -11.49
N SER A 133 -28.58 5.49 -11.21
CA SER A 133 -29.47 4.41 -10.77
C SER A 133 -29.75 4.42 -9.26
N GLN A 134 -28.87 5.08 -8.48
CA GLN A 134 -28.85 5.02 -7.01
C GLN A 134 -28.66 3.60 -6.47
N GLU A 135 -28.04 2.71 -7.24
CA GLU A 135 -27.77 1.33 -6.85
C GLU A 135 -26.34 1.17 -6.34
N ILE A 136 -26.13 0.13 -5.51
CA ILE A 136 -24.79 -0.29 -5.08
C ILE A 136 -24.43 -1.55 -5.87
N GLU A 137 -23.44 -1.43 -6.74
CA GLU A 137 -22.86 -2.54 -7.47
C GLU A 137 -21.70 -3.15 -6.70
N ARG A 138 -21.54 -4.47 -6.86
CA ARG A 138 -20.41 -5.21 -6.29
C ARG A 138 -19.47 -5.56 -7.41
N GLU A 139 -18.22 -5.17 -7.26
CA GLU A 139 -17.19 -5.41 -8.26
C GLU A 139 -16.31 -6.60 -7.85
N HIS A 140 -16.00 -7.43 -8.83
CA HIS A 140 -14.92 -8.41 -8.75
C HIS A 140 -14.23 -8.49 -10.10
N VAL A 141 -12.99 -7.98 -10.16
CA VAL A 141 -12.18 -7.96 -11.38
C VAL A 141 -10.94 -8.80 -11.17
N GLY A 142 -10.68 -9.72 -12.10
CA GLY A 142 -9.48 -10.54 -12.13
C GLY A 142 -9.73 -12.03 -12.42
N PRO A 143 -8.64 -12.80 -12.52
CA PRO A 143 -7.25 -12.38 -12.31
C PRO A 143 -6.69 -11.53 -13.45
N GLY A 144 -5.98 -10.45 -13.11
CA GLY A 144 -5.19 -9.63 -14.03
C GLY A 144 -3.68 -9.85 -13.83
N THR A 145 -2.86 -9.25 -14.70
CA THR A 145 -1.40 -9.28 -14.60
C THR A 145 -0.84 -7.92 -14.19
N VAL A 146 0.27 -7.93 -13.46
CA VAL A 146 1.06 -6.72 -13.16
C VAL A 146 2.50 -6.92 -13.62
N THR A 147 3.02 -5.95 -14.37
CA THR A 147 4.39 -5.93 -14.83
C THR A 147 5.12 -4.73 -14.23
N PHE A 148 6.25 -4.96 -13.59
CA PHE A 148 7.07 -3.90 -13.02
C PHE A 148 7.68 -3.04 -14.13
N ILE A 149 7.56 -1.72 -13.99
CA ILE A 149 8.00 -0.73 -14.97
C ILE A 149 8.72 0.44 -14.30
N THR A 150 9.45 1.22 -15.09
CA THR A 150 9.92 2.54 -14.62
C THR A 150 8.72 3.47 -14.46
N CYS A 151 8.68 4.22 -13.35
CA CYS A 151 7.65 5.21 -13.14
C CYS A 151 7.68 6.33 -14.20
N PRO A 152 6.52 6.75 -14.73
CA PRO A 152 6.41 7.84 -15.70
C PRO A 152 6.67 9.22 -15.09
#